data_AF-X1GRC2-F1
#
_entry.id   AF-X1GRC2-F1
#
_cell.length_a   1.000
_cell.length_b   1.000
_cell.length_c   1.000
_cell.angle_alpha   90.00
_cell.angle_beta   90.00
_cell.angle_gamma   90.00
#
_symmetry.space_group_name_H-M   'P 1'
#
loop_
_entity.id
_entity.type
_entity.pdbx_description
1 polymer ?
#
loop_
_entity_poly.entity_id
_entity_poly.type
_entity_poly.pdbx_seq_one_letter_code
_entity_poly.pdbx_strand_id
1 'polypeptide(L)'
;SLDVGFYKVDYSWRKGEHPKQGSFNPDFFMKIGRDILVVEIKADTDISSENWAKLRYAKEHFNRINELQSEHRYYFKFLSPSSYDLFFQDLREGKYKRFKSNIEAELEEPNRVSL
;
A
#
# COMPACT_ATOMS: atom_id res chain seq x y z
N SER A 1 -6.21 -19.09 10.79
CA SER A 1 -7.07 -18.42 9.80
C SER A 1 -6.65 -18.92 8.43
N LEU A 2 -7.58 -19.24 7.52
CA LEU A 2 -7.26 -19.74 6.17
C LEU A 2 -6.85 -18.63 5.19
N ASP A 3 -7.10 -17.37 5.56
CA ASP A 3 -6.82 -16.20 4.71
C ASP A 3 -5.47 -15.51 5.01
N VAL A 4 -4.69 -16.00 5.98
CA VAL A 4 -3.37 -15.43 6.29
C VAL A 4 -2.27 -16.25 5.62
N GLY A 5 -1.49 -15.60 4.74
CA GLY A 5 -0.28 -16.17 4.16
C GLY A 5 -0.37 -16.67 2.71
N PHE A 6 -1.51 -16.47 2.03
CA PHE A 6 -1.64 -16.76 0.59
C PHE A 6 -0.74 -15.87 -0.28
N TYR A 7 -0.58 -14.61 0.13
CA TYR A 7 0.30 -13.65 -0.53
C TYR A 7 1.20 -12.98 0.51
N LYS A 8 2.44 -12.67 0.15
CA LYS A 8 3.38 -11.99 1.05
C LYS A 8 4.12 -10.89 0.32
N VAL A 9 4.19 -9.74 0.97
CA VAL A 9 5.06 -8.63 0.59
C VAL A 9 6.09 -8.45 1.69
N ASP A 10 7.35 -8.67 1.34
CA ASP A 10 8.47 -8.51 2.26
C ASP A 10 8.88 -7.03 2.35
N TYR A 11 9.28 -6.60 3.54
CA TYR A 11 9.74 -5.24 3.78
C TYR A 11 10.81 -5.21 4.88
N SER A 12 11.61 -4.14 4.91
CA SER A 12 12.57 -3.90 5.97
C SER A 12 12.54 -2.45 6.43
N TRP A 13 12.76 -2.22 7.72
CA TRP A 13 12.78 -0.88 8.32
C TRP A 13 13.79 -0.82 9.46
N ARG A 14 14.18 0.39 9.88
CA ARG A 14 15.09 0.59 11.02
C ARG A 14 14.32 1.13 12.22
N LYS A 15 14.53 0.51 13.38
CA LYS A 15 14.12 1.03 14.69
C LYS A 15 15.32 0.90 15.62
N GLY A 16 16.14 1.96 15.71
CA GLY A 16 17.45 1.92 16.38
C GLY A 16 18.57 1.38 15.48
N GLU A 17 19.57 0.75 16.08
CA GLU A 17 20.80 0.32 15.38
C GLU A 17 20.60 -0.89 14.44
N HIS A 18 19.63 -1.77 14.73
CA HIS A 18 19.41 -3.00 13.97
C HIS A 18 18.23 -2.88 13.00
N PRO A 19 18.41 -3.22 11.71
CA PRO A 19 17.30 -3.33 10.77
C PRO A 19 16.38 -4.50 11.16
N LYS A 20 15.08 -4.26 11.08
CA LYS A 20 14.04 -5.27 11.23
C LYS A 20 13.51 -5.66 9.85
N GLN A 21 13.20 -6.94 9.69
CA GLN A 21 12.55 -7.49 8.51
C GLN A 21 11.17 -8.00 8.90
N GLY A 22 10.23 -7.90 7.97
CA GLY A 22 8.88 -8.37 8.15
C GLY A 22 8.24 -8.70 6.81
N SER A 23 7.06 -9.31 6.88
CA SER A 23 6.19 -9.50 5.73
C SER A 23 4.75 -9.20 6.13
N PHE A 24 3.94 -8.80 5.17
CA PHE A 24 2.50 -8.66 5.38
C PHE A 24 1.71 -9.25 4.20
N ASN A 25 0.45 -9.56 4.46
CA ASN A 25 -0.52 -10.00 3.47
C ASN A 25 -1.53 -8.85 3.28
N PRO A 26 -1.69 -8.29 2.07
CA PRO A 26 -2.67 -7.24 1.83
C PRO A 26 -4.08 -7.72 2.15
N ASP A 27 -4.92 -6.84 2.73
CA ASP A 27 -6.29 -7.19 3.13
C ASP A 27 -7.15 -7.67 1.96
N PHE A 28 -7.07 -7.01 0.79
CA PHE A 28 -7.81 -7.47 -0.39
C PHE A 28 -7.23 -7.01 -1.72
N PHE A 29 -7.66 -7.71 -2.77
CA PHE A 29 -7.41 -7.40 -4.17
C PHE A 29 -8.74 -7.10 -4.86
N MET A 30 -8.79 -6.05 -5.67
CA MET A 30 -9.95 -5.65 -6.46
C MET A 30 -9.59 -5.61 -7.93
N LYS A 31 -10.24 -6.44 -8.76
CA LYS A 31 -10.04 -6.46 -10.21
C LYS A 31 -10.98 -5.48 -10.90
N ILE A 32 -10.44 -4.59 -11.73
CA ILE A 32 -11.17 -3.59 -12.52
C ILE A 32 -10.68 -3.69 -13.96
N GLY A 33 -11.36 -4.47 -14.80
CA GLY A 33 -10.88 -4.78 -16.15
C GLY A 33 -9.53 -5.51 -16.11
N ARG A 34 -8.46 -4.87 -16.63
CA ARG A 34 -7.07 -5.37 -16.57
C ARG A 34 -6.29 -4.83 -15.37
N ASP A 35 -6.86 -3.90 -14.62
CA ASP A 35 -6.20 -3.32 -13.45
C ASP A 35 -6.53 -4.15 -12.20
N ILE A 36 -5.57 -4.29 -11.31
CA ILE A 36 -5.73 -4.92 -9.99
C ILE A 36 -5.32 -3.89 -8.93
N LEU A 37 -6.29 -3.45 -8.15
CA LEU A 37 -6.03 -2.66 -6.95
C LEU A 37 -5.68 -3.59 -5.79
N VAL A 38 -4.53 -3.37 -5.17
CA VAL A 38 -4.09 -4.09 -3.98
C VAL A 38 -4.20 -3.15 -2.80
N VAL A 39 -5.01 -3.51 -1.82
CA VAL A 39 -5.36 -2.61 -0.73
C VAL A 39 -4.96 -3.21 0.60
N GLU A 40 -4.33 -2.38 1.41
CA GLU A 40 -4.07 -2.60 2.83
C GLU A 40 -4.82 -1.51 3.62
N ILE A 41 -5.67 -1.92 4.54
CA ILE A 41 -6.42 -1.05 5.43
C ILE A 41 -5.53 -0.62 6.61
N LYS A 42 -5.54 0.68 6.90
CA LYS A 42 -4.85 1.28 8.03
C LYS A 42 -5.80 2.14 8.86
N ALA A 43 -5.48 2.32 10.14
CA ALA A 43 -6.08 3.39 10.91
C ALA A 43 -5.53 4.74 10.42
N ASP A 44 -6.33 5.80 10.49
CA ASP A 44 -5.93 7.13 9.99
C ASP A 44 -4.63 7.65 10.62
N THR A 45 -4.37 7.30 11.87
CA THR A 45 -3.21 7.76 12.63
C THR A 45 -2.04 6.78 12.62
N ASP A 46 -2.05 5.73 11.78
CA ASP A 46 -1.02 4.69 11.77
C ASP A 46 0.25 5.12 11.02
N ILE A 47 0.79 6.29 11.40
CA ILE A 47 1.97 6.93 10.83
C ILE A 47 3.20 6.44 11.60
N SER A 48 3.99 5.57 10.96
CA SER A 48 5.21 5.02 11.56
C SER A 48 6.27 4.73 10.50
N SER A 49 7.54 4.66 10.93
CA SER A 49 8.64 4.25 10.04
C SER A 49 8.45 2.86 9.46
N GLU A 50 7.76 1.98 10.19
CA GLU A 50 7.40 0.65 9.71
C GLU A 50 6.37 0.72 8.57
N ASN A 51 5.29 1.50 8.73
CA ASN A 51 4.28 1.64 7.68
C ASN A 51 4.78 2.44 6.48
N TRP A 52 5.69 3.39 6.69
CA TRP A 52 6.42 4.04 5.61
C TRP A 52 7.19 3.01 4.77
N ALA A 53 7.92 2.11 5.44
CA ALA A 53 8.65 1.04 4.76
C ALA A 53 7.68 0.07 4.06
N LYS A 54 6.61 -0.38 4.71
CA LYS A 54 5.58 -1.23 4.06
C LYS A 54 5.04 -0.58 2.80
N LEU A 55 4.66 0.70 2.86
CA LEU A 55 4.12 1.43 1.72
C LEU A 55 5.14 1.47 0.57
N ARG A 56 6.39 1.83 0.87
CA ARG A 56 7.47 1.90 -0.12
C ARG A 56 7.74 0.54 -0.77
N TYR A 57 8.01 -0.49 0.04
CA TYR A 57 8.37 -1.81 -0.44
C TYR A 57 7.22 -2.47 -1.22
N ALA A 58 5.97 -2.25 -0.81
CA ALA A 58 4.82 -2.76 -1.56
C ALA A 58 4.66 -2.07 -2.92
N LYS A 59 4.86 -0.74 -3.00
CA LYS A 59 4.87 -0.03 -4.28
C LYS A 59 5.98 -0.55 -5.20
N GLU A 60 7.20 -0.72 -4.67
CA GLU A 60 8.32 -1.30 -5.42
C GLU A 60 8.01 -2.73 -5.90
N HIS A 61 7.46 -3.57 -5.03
CA HIS A 61 7.07 -4.96 -5.34
C HIS A 61 6.08 -5.05 -6.51
N PHE A 62 4.98 -4.30 -6.45
CA PHE A 62 3.96 -4.35 -7.51
C PHE A 62 4.40 -3.62 -8.78
N ASN A 63 5.26 -2.61 -8.69
CA ASN A 63 5.93 -2.04 -9.86
C ASN A 63 6.80 -3.08 -10.56
N ARG A 64 7.56 -3.88 -9.80
CA ARG A 64 8.37 -4.96 -10.38
C ARG A 64 7.51 -6.02 -11.07
N ILE A 65 6.37 -6.40 -10.48
CA ILE A 65 5.42 -7.31 -11.13
C ILE A 65 4.89 -6.71 -12.45
N ASN A 66 4.59 -5.40 -12.48
CA ASN A 66 4.15 -4.73 -13.71
C ASN A 66 5.22 -4.69 -14.82
N GLU A 67 6.51 -4.83 -14.48
CA GLU A 67 7.59 -4.94 -15.47
C GLU A 67 7.77 -6.37 -15.99
N LEU A 68 7.43 -7.37 -15.17
CA LEU A 68 7.66 -8.78 -15.47
C LEU A 68 6.53 -9.44 -16.27
N GLN A 69 5.34 -8.82 -16.30
CA GLN A 69 4.19 -9.32 -17.05
C GLN A 69 3.33 -8.16 -17.58
N SER A 70 2.45 -8.46 -18.54
CA SER A 70 1.59 -7.47 -19.20
C SER A 70 0.08 -7.81 -19.20
N GLU A 71 -0.31 -8.91 -18.55
CA GLU A 71 -1.71 -9.35 -18.46
C GLU A 71 -2.53 -8.41 -17.56
N HIS A 72 -1.96 -8.02 -16.42
CA HIS A 72 -2.59 -7.17 -15.43
C HIS A 72 -1.69 -6.01 -15.01
N ARG A 73 -2.31 -4.90 -14.60
CA ARG A 73 -1.59 -3.77 -14.03
C ARG A 73 -1.98 -3.56 -12.58
N TYR A 74 -1.00 -3.72 -11.69
CA TYR A 74 -1.17 -3.68 -10.25
C TYR A 74 -0.95 -2.27 -9.72
N TYR A 75 -1.82 -1.84 -8.80
CA TYR A 75 -1.71 -0.57 -8.08
C TYR A 75 -1.88 -0.84 -6.58
N PHE A 76 -0.81 -0.65 -5.82
CA PHE A 76 -0.86 -0.75 -4.36
C PHE A 76 -1.35 0.56 -3.73
N LYS A 77 -2.26 0.46 -2.76
CA LYS A 77 -2.80 1.59 -2.00
C LYS A 77 -2.91 1.22 -0.52
N PHE A 78 -2.46 2.11 0.35
CA PHE A 78 -3.02 2.16 1.71
C PHE A 78 -4.35 2.88 1.68
N LEU A 79 -5.30 2.39 2.45
CA LEU A 79 -6.62 3.00 2.58
C LEU A 79 -6.99 3.09 4.06
N SER A 80 -7.47 4.24 4.50
CA SER A 80 -7.88 4.49 5.87
C SER A 80 -9.27 5.14 5.91
N PRO A 81 -10.00 5.08 7.05
CA PRO A 81 -11.38 5.56 7.14
C PRO A 81 -11.59 6.98 6.63
N SER A 82 -10.69 7.93 6.93
CA SER A 82 -10.78 9.31 6.46
C SER A 82 -10.72 9.48 4.94
N SER A 83 -10.28 8.45 4.19
CA SER A 83 -10.14 8.48 2.75
C SER A 83 -11.18 7.63 2.01
N TYR A 84 -12.13 6.99 2.71
CA TYR A 84 -13.11 6.09 2.09
C TYR A 84 -14.00 6.81 1.08
N ASP A 85 -14.55 7.97 1.43
CA ASP A 85 -15.45 8.71 0.53
C ASP A 85 -14.76 9.07 -0.79
N LEU A 86 -13.54 9.63 -0.71
CA LEU A 86 -12.72 9.98 -1.87
C LEU A 86 -12.33 8.73 -2.67
N PHE A 87 -11.96 7.65 -2.00
CA PHE A 87 -11.60 6.38 -2.65
C PHE A 87 -12.75 5.83 -3.50
N PHE A 88 -13.95 5.77 -2.92
CA PHE A 88 -15.11 5.27 -3.66
C PHE A 88 -15.58 6.23 -4.75
N GLN A 89 -15.40 7.54 -4.56
CA GLN A 89 -15.60 8.51 -5.64
C GLN A 89 -14.63 8.26 -6.81
N ASP A 90 -13.34 8.17 -6.54
CA ASP A 90 -12.31 7.93 -7.56
C ASP A 90 -12.48 6.56 -8.24
N LEU A 91 -12.98 5.55 -7.52
CA LEU A 91 -13.35 4.26 -8.11
C LEU A 91 -14.47 4.43 -9.14
N ARG A 92 -15.57 5.09 -8.77
CA ARG A 92 -16.72 5.32 -9.68
C ARG A 92 -16.34 6.16 -10.89
N GLU A 93 -15.46 7.13 -10.71
CA GLU A 93 -15.00 8.03 -11.78
C GLU A 93 -13.84 7.45 -12.61
N GLY A 94 -13.36 6.24 -12.30
CA GLY A 94 -12.22 5.62 -12.99
C GLY A 94 -10.86 6.29 -12.71
N LYS A 95 -10.78 7.11 -11.66
CA LYS A 95 -9.59 7.85 -11.23
C LYS A 95 -8.72 7.10 -10.21
N TYR A 96 -9.17 5.92 -9.75
CA TYR A 96 -8.51 5.07 -8.73
C TYR A 96 -7.00 4.81 -8.94
N LYS A 97 -6.49 4.88 -10.17
CA LYS A 97 -5.05 4.74 -10.47
C LYS A 97 -4.23 5.83 -9.76
N ARG A 98 -4.77 7.05 -9.75
CA ARG A 98 -4.16 8.26 -9.21
C ARG A 98 -4.59 8.56 -7.78
N PHE A 99 -5.60 7.86 -7.27
CA PHE A 99 -6.03 7.97 -5.88
C PHE A 99 -4.83 7.87 -4.94
N LYS A 100 -4.79 8.74 -3.94
CA LYS A 100 -3.80 8.72 -2.87
C LYS A 100 -4.56 9.02 -1.58
N SER A 101 -4.48 8.13 -0.61
CA SER A 101 -5.14 8.35 0.68
C SER A 101 -4.40 9.39 1.52
N ASN A 102 -5.08 9.94 2.52
CA ASN A 102 -4.49 10.88 3.47
C ASN A 102 -3.27 10.26 4.18
N ILE A 103 -3.37 8.99 4.61
CA ILE A 103 -2.26 8.29 5.25
C ILE A 103 -1.06 8.11 4.30
N GLU A 104 -1.29 7.82 3.01
CA GLU A 104 -0.21 7.79 2.02
C GLU A 104 0.42 9.18 1.83
N ALA A 105 -0.38 10.24 1.85
CA ALA A 105 0.11 11.61 1.75
C ALA A 105 1.03 11.94 2.93
N GLU A 106 0.58 11.65 4.14
CA GLU A 106 1.32 11.90 5.38
C GLU A 106 2.60 11.05 5.49
N LEU A 107 2.56 9.76 5.12
CA LEU A 107 3.74 8.90 5.14
C LEU A 107 4.79 9.36 4.12
N GLU A 108 4.37 9.89 2.97
CA GLU A 108 5.29 10.35 1.93
C GLU A 108 5.82 11.78 2.17
N GLU A 109 5.42 12.46 3.24
CA GLU A 109 5.94 13.78 3.56
C GLU A 109 7.43 13.71 4.00
N PRO A 110 8.34 14.45 3.33
CA PRO A 110 9.79 14.36 3.56
C PRO A 110 10.25 14.69 4.99
N ASN A 111 9.46 15.40 5.79
CA ASN A 111 9.93 16.07 7.01
C ASN A 111 9.52 15.40 8.33
N ARG A 112 8.79 14.26 8.32
CA ARG A 112 8.31 13.62 9.56
C ARG A 112 9.02 12.33 9.96
N VAL A 113 9.79 11.70 9.06
CA VAL A 113 10.42 10.38 9.33
C VAL A 113 11.83 10.50 9.93
N SER A 114 12.30 11.73 10.23
CA SER A 114 13.64 12.02 10.76
C SER A 114 13.70 12.38 12.25
N LEU A 115 12.69 12.03 13.04
CA LEU A 115 12.70 12.18 14.51
C LEU A 115 12.73 10.82 15.21
#